data_AF-A0A560HPS9-F1
#
_entry.id   AF-A0A560HPS9-F1
#
_cell.length_a   1.000
_cell.length_b   1.000
_cell.length_c   1.000
_cell.angle_alpha   90.00
_cell.angle_beta   90.00
_cell.angle_gamma   90.00
#
_symmetry.space_group_name_H-M   'P 1'
#
loop_
_entity.id
_entity.type
_entity.pdbx_description
1 polymer ?
#
loop_
_entity_poly.entity_id
_entity_poly.type
_entity_poly.pdbx_seq_one_letter_code
_entity_poly.pdbx_strand_id
1 'polypeptide(L)'
;MDRYDEIWRGMVDAIKARFIALSDKIWGMPEVCYTEARSAAEHRAELCHQGFRINENIAGIPTALMGEWGEGGPVVAFLGEYDALPGLSQEAGITEARPNRSRRPQPWLRSQPCLVLGRCLQQSP
;
A
#
# COMPACT_ATOMS: atom_id res chain seq x y z
N MET A 1 -19.04 -6.95 -24.59
CA MET A 1 -17.62 -7.13 -24.18
C MET A 1 -17.24 -5.97 -23.27
N ASP A 2 -18.16 -5.54 -22.39
CA ASP A 2 -18.27 -4.11 -22.04
C ASP A 2 -17.85 -3.81 -20.60
N ARG A 3 -17.86 -4.83 -19.73
CA ARG A 3 -17.49 -4.71 -18.31
C ARG A 3 -15.99 -4.61 -18.08
N TYR A 4 -15.17 -5.22 -18.93
CA TYR A 4 -13.71 -5.13 -18.79
C TYR A 4 -13.21 -3.73 -19.17
N ASP A 5 -13.76 -3.12 -20.21
CA ASP A 5 -13.39 -1.75 -20.59
C ASP A 5 -13.82 -0.74 -19.53
N GLU A 6 -15.00 -0.91 -18.92
CA GLU A 6 -15.43 -0.06 -17.79
C GLU A 6 -14.47 -0.15 -16.61
N ILE A 7 -14.08 -1.36 -16.19
CA ILE A 7 -13.14 -1.54 -15.08
C ILE A 7 -11.75 -1.00 -15.45
N TRP A 8 -11.19 -1.41 -16.58
CA TRP A 8 -9.82 -1.04 -16.94
C TRP A 8 -9.70 0.43 -17.33
N ARG A 9 -10.49 0.89 -18.29
CA ARG A 9 -10.39 2.25 -18.82
C ARG A 9 -11.15 3.26 -17.96
N GLY A 10 -12.33 2.87 -17.47
CA GLY A 10 -13.21 3.75 -16.70
C GLY A 10 -12.77 3.94 -15.25
N MET A 11 -12.21 2.91 -14.62
CA MET A 11 -11.81 2.96 -13.21
C MET A 11 -10.30 2.95 -13.02
N VAL A 12 -9.60 1.91 -13.50
CA VAL A 12 -8.15 1.72 -13.23
C VAL A 12 -7.32 2.81 -13.88
N ASP A 13 -7.51 3.08 -15.17
CA ASP A 13 -6.76 4.13 -15.88
C ASP A 13 -7.07 5.53 -15.33
N ALA A 14 -8.30 5.77 -14.87
CA ALA A 14 -8.71 7.05 -14.29
C ALA A 14 -7.97 7.36 -12.98
N ILE A 15 -7.73 6.36 -12.12
CA ILE A 15 -7.03 6.54 -10.84
C ILE A 15 -5.51 6.32 -10.93
N LYS A 16 -5.03 5.77 -12.05
CA LYS A 16 -3.64 5.33 -12.25
C LYS A 16 -2.61 6.36 -11.84
N ALA A 17 -2.73 7.61 -12.29
CA ALA A 17 -1.75 8.66 -12.01
C ALA A 17 -1.58 8.91 -10.50
N ARG A 18 -2.68 8.84 -9.74
CA ARG A 18 -2.68 9.02 -8.28
C ARG A 18 -1.98 7.87 -7.56
N PHE A 19 -2.24 6.64 -7.98
CA PHE A 19 -1.62 5.45 -7.39
C PHE A 19 -0.13 5.32 -7.76
N ILE A 20 0.27 5.74 -8.97
CA ILE A 20 1.69 5.88 -9.32
C ILE A 20 2.36 6.89 -8.39
N ALA A 21 1.75 8.07 -8.18
CA ALA A 21 2.30 9.07 -7.27
C ALA A 21 2.40 8.58 -5.82
N LEU A 22 1.43 7.80 -5.32
CA LEU A 22 1.50 7.15 -4.02
C LEU A 22 2.67 6.15 -3.97
N SER A 23 2.82 5.31 -4.98
CA SER A 23 3.92 4.35 -5.08
C SER A 23 5.29 5.04 -5.10
N ASP A 24 5.45 6.11 -5.89
CA ASP A 24 6.70 6.88 -5.97
C ASP A 24 7.05 7.56 -4.63
N LYS A 25 6.05 8.07 -3.92
CA LYS A 25 6.24 8.64 -2.58
C LYS A 25 6.76 7.60 -1.58
N ILE A 26 6.10 6.44 -1.52
CA ILE A 26 6.50 5.34 -0.62
C ILE A 26 7.91 4.87 -0.97
N TRP A 27 8.20 4.68 -2.26
CA TRP A 27 9.56 4.37 -2.73
C TRP A 27 10.59 5.42 -2.32
N GLY A 28 10.20 6.69 -2.32
CA GLY A 28 11.01 7.81 -1.84
C GLY A 28 11.34 7.73 -0.34
N MET A 29 10.48 7.09 0.46
CA MET A 29 10.52 7.04 1.92
C MET A 29 10.63 5.60 2.45
N PRO A 30 11.73 4.88 2.17
CA PRO A 30 11.93 3.53 2.69
C PRO A 30 12.04 3.57 4.21
N GLU A 31 11.20 2.79 4.85
CA GLU A 31 11.11 2.61 6.29
C GLU A 31 11.12 1.11 6.58
N VAL A 32 11.91 0.69 7.57
CA VAL A 32 12.04 -0.74 7.88
C VAL A 32 10.85 -1.22 8.71
N CYS A 33 10.69 -2.54 8.77
CA CYS A 33 9.71 -3.25 9.58
C CYS A 33 9.40 -2.55 10.93
N TYR A 34 8.12 -2.26 11.17
CA TYR A 34 7.54 -1.59 12.34
C TYR A 34 7.88 -0.10 12.54
N THR A 35 8.56 0.52 11.57
CA THR A 35 8.93 1.93 11.62
C THR A 35 8.33 2.75 10.49
N GLU A 36 7.39 2.17 9.73
CA GLU A 36 6.80 2.72 8.50
C GLU A 36 5.73 3.78 8.74
N ALA A 37 5.98 4.69 9.69
CA ALA A 37 5.00 5.67 10.12
C ALA A 37 4.58 6.63 8.99
N ARG A 38 5.51 7.00 8.08
CA ARG A 38 5.19 7.88 6.96
C ARG A 38 4.47 7.11 5.85
N SER A 39 4.93 5.91 5.52
CA SER A 39 4.26 5.06 4.53
C SER A 39 2.83 4.69 4.97
N ALA A 40 2.64 4.32 6.24
CA ALA A 40 1.32 4.05 6.81
C ALA A 40 0.40 5.29 6.76
N ALA A 41 0.94 6.48 7.04
CA ALA A 41 0.17 7.72 6.95
C ALA A 41 -0.29 8.03 5.51
N GLU A 42 0.56 7.80 4.49
CA GLU A 42 0.17 7.98 3.08
C GLU A 42 -0.90 6.96 2.65
N HIS A 43 -0.77 5.69 3.06
CA HIS A 43 -1.81 4.68 2.82
C HIS A 43 -3.14 5.01 3.51
N ARG A 44 -3.10 5.45 4.76
CA ARG A 44 -4.28 5.91 5.50
C ARG A 44 -4.95 7.09 4.79
N ALA A 45 -4.16 8.05 4.33
CA ALA A 45 -4.67 9.20 3.59
C ALA A 45 -5.34 8.78 2.28
N GLU A 46 -4.77 7.79 1.56
CA GLU A 46 -5.37 7.28 0.33
C GLU A 46 -6.68 6.52 0.60
N LEU A 47 -6.70 5.62 1.59
CA LEU A 47 -7.94 4.93 1.97
C LEU A 47 -9.05 5.92 2.37
N CYS A 48 -8.70 6.97 3.10
CA CYS A 48 -9.63 8.02 3.50
C CYS A 48 -10.17 8.78 2.28
N HIS A 49 -9.29 9.13 1.34
CA HIS A 49 -9.66 9.80 0.09
C HIS A 49 -10.62 8.95 -0.76
N GLN A 50 -10.39 7.64 -0.81
CA GLN A 50 -11.23 6.68 -1.54
C GLN A 50 -12.54 6.34 -0.80
N GLY A 51 -12.75 6.89 0.40
CA GLY A 51 -14.00 6.71 1.16
C GLY A 51 -14.12 5.40 1.93
N PHE A 52 -13.01 4.70 2.20
CA PHE A 52 -13.01 3.50 3.02
C PHE A 52 -13.26 3.83 4.49
N ARG A 53 -13.90 2.90 5.22
CA ARG A 53 -13.87 2.89 6.68
C ARG A 53 -12.54 2.34 7.13
N ILE A 54 -11.80 3.10 7.94
CA ILE A 54 -10.44 2.75 8.32
C ILE A 54 -10.41 2.19 9.74
N ASN A 55 -9.72 1.08 9.92
CA ASN A 55 -9.35 0.51 11.21
C ASN A 55 -7.82 0.48 11.31
N GLU A 56 -7.27 1.02 12.40
CA GLU A 56 -5.83 1.22 12.61
C GLU A 56 -5.35 0.42 13.82
N ASN A 57 -4.03 0.26 13.96
CA ASN A 57 -3.43 -0.50 15.06
C ASN A 57 -3.86 -1.99 15.07
N ILE A 58 -4.05 -2.58 13.88
CA ILE A 58 -4.49 -3.96 13.76
C ILE A 58 -3.49 -4.89 14.46
N ALA A 59 -4.00 -5.80 15.29
CA ALA A 59 -3.19 -6.70 16.11
C ALA A 59 -2.16 -5.99 17.01
N GLY A 60 -2.41 -4.73 17.38
CA GLY A 60 -1.50 -3.94 18.23
C GLY A 60 -0.27 -3.39 17.49
N ILE A 61 -0.24 -3.46 16.15
CA ILE A 61 0.85 -2.95 15.33
C ILE A 61 0.51 -1.52 14.88
N PRO A 62 1.23 -0.48 15.34
CA PRO A 62 0.85 0.92 15.09
C PRO A 62 0.77 1.32 13.62
N THR A 63 1.57 0.67 12.77
CA THR A 63 1.61 0.93 11.33
C THR A 63 0.62 0.07 10.55
N ALA A 64 0.00 -0.95 11.14
CA ALA A 64 -0.96 -1.81 10.43
C ALA A 64 -2.34 -1.16 10.33
N LEU A 65 -2.91 -1.18 9.12
CA LEU A 65 -4.16 -0.50 8.79
C LEU A 65 -5.06 -1.37 7.91
N MET A 66 -6.37 -1.21 8.04
CA MET A 66 -7.37 -1.92 7.25
C MET A 66 -8.38 -0.91 6.71
N GLY A 67 -8.65 -1.00 5.40
CA GLY A 67 -9.72 -0.26 4.75
C GLY A 67 -10.88 -1.19 4.44
N GLU A 68 -12.09 -0.86 4.88
CA GLU A 68 -13.30 -1.62 4.61
C GLU A 68 -14.29 -0.81 3.75
N TRP A 69 -14.82 -1.43 2.70
CA TRP A 69 -15.85 -0.83 1.84
C TRP A 69 -16.96 -1.86 1.53
N GLY A 70 -18.22 -1.41 1.57
CA GLY A 70 -19.44 -2.21 1.38
C GLY A 70 -20.02 -2.78 2.68
N GLU A 71 -21.14 -3.48 2.64
CA GLU A 71 -21.88 -3.90 3.86
C GLU A 71 -22.35 -5.37 3.87
N GLY A 72 -22.20 -6.12 2.77
CA GLY A 72 -22.65 -7.51 2.71
C GLY A 72 -21.89 -8.41 1.71
N GLY A 73 -22.37 -9.64 1.54
CA GLY A 73 -21.85 -10.59 0.55
C GLY A 73 -20.54 -11.29 0.93
N PRO A 74 -19.96 -12.06 -0.01
CA PRO A 74 -18.63 -12.65 0.16
C PRO A 74 -17.59 -11.55 0.32
N VAL A 75 -16.63 -11.78 1.22
CA VAL A 75 -15.56 -10.83 1.53
C VAL A 75 -14.34 -11.13 0.66
N VAL A 76 -13.89 -10.15 -0.12
CA VAL A 76 -12.59 -10.20 -0.79
C VAL A 76 -11.61 -9.33 0.00
N ALA A 77 -10.47 -9.93 0.36
CA ALA A 77 -9.40 -9.25 1.07
C ALA A 77 -8.15 -9.13 0.19
N PHE A 78 -7.59 -7.93 0.10
CA PHE A 78 -6.28 -7.68 -0.51
C PHE A 78 -5.25 -7.38 0.56
N LEU A 79 -4.06 -7.97 0.46
CA LEU A 79 -2.94 -7.71 1.35
C LEU A 79 -1.88 -6.87 0.63
N GLY A 80 -1.59 -5.69 1.14
CA GLY A 80 -0.45 -4.86 0.73
C GLY A 80 0.65 -4.82 1.78
N GLU A 81 1.90 -4.81 1.33
CA GLU A 81 3.11 -4.63 2.16
C GLU A 81 3.85 -3.38 1.69
N TYR A 82 4.52 -2.68 2.61
CA TYR A 82 5.18 -1.40 2.34
C TYR A 82 6.42 -1.15 3.23
N ASP A 83 6.90 -2.19 3.92
CA ASP A 83 8.18 -2.14 4.62
C ASP A 83 9.35 -2.31 3.63
N ALA A 84 10.44 -1.60 3.93
CA ALA A 84 11.68 -1.70 3.18
C ALA A 84 12.65 -2.66 3.86
N LEU A 85 13.53 -3.26 3.06
CA LEU A 85 14.57 -4.14 3.55
C LEU A 85 15.80 -3.34 4.03
N PRO A 86 16.36 -3.67 5.21
CA PRO A 86 17.56 -3.00 5.72
C PRO A 86 18.77 -3.26 4.80
N GLY A 87 19.55 -2.21 4.56
CA GLY A 87 20.77 -2.28 3.76
C GLY A 87 20.56 -2.51 2.25
N LEU A 88 19.32 -2.64 1.79
CA LEU A 88 18.98 -2.77 0.38
C LEU A 88 18.42 -1.46 -0.15
N SER A 89 18.80 -1.14 -1.38
CA SER A 89 18.23 -0.05 -2.16
C SER A 89 18.40 -0.36 -3.64
N GLN A 90 17.60 0.29 -4.47
CA GLN A 90 17.60 0.10 -5.91
C GLN A 90 17.19 1.40 -6.59
N GLU A 91 17.74 1.67 -7.77
CA GLU A 91 17.23 2.72 -8.66
C GLU A 91 15.89 2.27 -9.25
N ALA A 92 14.86 3.12 -9.18
CA ALA A 92 13.53 2.76 -9.68
C ALA A 92 13.54 2.55 -11.20
N GLY A 93 12.72 1.61 -11.69
CA GLY A 93 12.46 1.44 -13.12
C GLY A 93 13.57 0.77 -13.93
N ILE A 94 14.65 0.30 -13.30
CA ILE A 94 15.71 -0.46 -13.97
C ILE A 94 15.72 -1.93 -13.54
N THR A 95 16.12 -2.81 -14.46
CA THR A 95 16.17 -4.26 -14.25
C THR A 95 17.53 -4.77 -13.78
N GLU A 96 18.55 -3.91 -13.77
CA GLU A 96 19.90 -4.23 -13.31
C GLU A 96 20.13 -3.74 -11.88
N ALA A 97 20.93 -4.46 -11.10
CA ALA A 97 21.25 -4.05 -9.72
C ALA A 97 22.03 -2.72 -9.70
N ARG A 98 21.39 -1.65 -9.21
CA ARG A 98 22.05 -0.37 -8.90
C ARG A 98 21.58 0.15 -7.54
N PRO A 99 22.33 -0.19 -6.48
CA PRO A 99 22.08 0.34 -5.15
C PRO A 99 22.26 1.86 -5.13
N ASN A 100 21.34 2.54 -4.44
CA ASN A 100 21.44 3.97 -4.25
C ASN A 100 22.47 4.28 -3.15
N ARG A 101 23.68 4.69 -3.57
CA ARG A 101 24.84 4.92 -2.69
C ARG A 101 24.65 6.06 -1.67
N SER A 102 23.67 6.94 -1.85
CA SER A 102 23.43 8.07 -0.94
C SER A 102 22.55 7.72 0.26
N ARG A 103 21.85 6.56 0.24
CA ARG A 103 20.96 6.13 1.31
C ARG A 103 21.74 5.34 2.37
N ARG A 104 21.76 5.85 3.61
CA ARG A 104 22.44 5.20 4.74
C ARG A 104 21.78 3.85 5.09
N PRO A 105 22.56 2.83 5.48
CA PRO A 105 22.01 1.56 5.92
C PRO A 105 21.24 1.73 7.24
N GLN A 106 19.99 1.24 7.27
CA GLN A 106 19.16 1.11 8.47
C GLN A 106 19.53 -0.20 9.22
N PRO A 107 19.45 -0.25 10.56
CA PRO A 107 19.75 -1.46 11.34
C PRO A 107 18.81 -2.64 11.02
N TRP A 108 19.33 -3.87 11.13
CA TRP A 108 18.59 -5.11 10.93
C TRP A 108 17.66 -5.40 12.12
N LEU A 109 16.34 -5.21 11.96
CA LEU A 109 15.33 -5.81 12.85
C LEU A 109 14.65 -6.99 12.16
N ARG A 110 14.32 -8.04 12.93
CA ARG A 110 13.66 -9.26 12.43
C ARG A 110 12.31 -8.90 11.80
N SER A 111 12.11 -9.33 10.57
CA SER A 111 10.99 -8.99 9.69
C SER A 111 9.71 -9.77 10.00
N GLN A 112 8.60 -9.03 10.12
CA GLN A 112 7.26 -9.50 9.78
C GLN A 112 6.61 -8.45 8.87
N PRO A 113 5.80 -8.85 7.87
CA PRO A 113 5.18 -7.90 6.95
C PRO A 113 4.14 -7.03 7.66
N CYS A 114 4.24 -5.71 7.51
CA CYS A 114 3.22 -4.76 7.95
C CYS A 114 2.09 -4.74 6.93
N LEU A 115 0.87 -5.10 7.37
CA LEU A 115 -0.27 -5.39 6.51
C LEU A 115 -1.12 -4.14 6.21
N VAL A 116 -1.51 -3.94 4.95
CA VAL A 116 -2.79 -3.32 4.59
C VAL A 116 -3.78 -4.42 4.25
N LEU A 117 -4.88 -4.55 4.98
CA LEU A 117 -5.99 -5.40 4.54
C LEU A 117 -7.08 -4.51 3.90
N GLY A 118 -7.36 -4.69 2.61
CA GLY A 118 -8.50 -4.07 1.95
C GLY A 118 -9.66 -5.05 1.93
N ARG A 119 -10.74 -4.79 2.67
CA ARG A 119 -11.96 -5.61 2.71
C ARG A 119 -13.01 -5.00 1.80
N CYS A 120 -13.32 -5.67 0.68
CA CYS A 120 -14.41 -5.28 -0.22
C CYS A 120 -15.60 -6.22 -0.02
N LEU A 121 -16.72 -5.63 0.37
CA LEU A 121 -18.03 -6.24 0.50
C LEU A 121 -18.86 -5.77 -0.70
N GLN A 122 -19.49 -6.69 -1.41
CA GLN A 122 -20.37 -6.36 -2.52
C GLN A 122 -21.63 -5.66 -1.97
N GLN A 123 -21.97 -4.48 -2.50
CA GLN A 123 -23.26 -3.86 -2.17
C GLN A 123 -24.38 -4.74 -2.74
N SER A 124 -25.46 -4.93 -1.97
CA SER A 124 -26.70 -5.46 -2.52
C SER A 124 -27.24 -4.46 -3.57
N PRO A 125 -27.88 -4.95 -4.65
CA PRO A 125 -28.26 -4.13 -5.81
C PRO A 125 -29.20 -2.98 -5.47
#